data_AF-A0A2S9DMN8-F1
#
_entry.id   AF-A0A2S9DMN8-F1
#
_cell.length_a   1.000
_cell.length_b   1.000
_cell.length_c   1.000
_cell.angle_alpha   90.00
_cell.angle_beta   90.00
_cell.angle_gamma   90.00
#
_symmetry.space_group_name_H-M   'P 1'
#
loop_
_entity.id
_entity.type
_entity.pdbx_description
1 polymer ?
#
loop_
_entity_poly.entity_id
_entity_poly.type
_entity_poly.pdbx_seq_one_letter_code
_entity_poly.pdbx_strand_id
1 'polypeptide(L)'
;MQRIAAQPTGENEVLDNAIQVVREILKRPRLSDAIFSRDGDITRDSLRTAAQTLQGNSSPSVFSQDPFHAQSNAQVVQALQSQFAHLRDETMDRTYLFETHQYVEIAKLRSVMQDPYEVDQHGAPVLDTSTGMPRSQYSELSVYTAKNILDRPGLLSSLQRANGTRLFGPPHKDGWLSNKSLERWREQDDARKAR
;
A
#
# COMPACT_ATOMS: atom_id res chain seq x y z
N MET A 1 53.16 32.51 7.29
CA MET A 1 52.49 31.21 7.08
C MET A 1 51.26 31.14 7.98
N GLN A 2 50.07 31.37 7.42
CA GLN A 2 48.79 31.24 8.14
C GLN A 2 48.43 29.77 8.29
N ARG A 3 48.28 29.31 9.53
CA ARG A 3 47.69 28.01 9.86
C ARG A 3 46.19 28.09 9.60
N ILE A 4 45.74 27.46 8.53
CA ILE A 4 44.32 27.16 8.35
C ILE A 4 44.00 26.08 9.39
N ALA A 5 43.18 26.43 10.37
CA ALA A 5 42.65 25.47 11.33
C ALA A 5 41.90 24.38 10.55
N ALA A 6 42.32 23.13 10.73
CA ALA A 6 41.59 21.98 10.24
C ALA A 6 40.22 21.96 10.96
N GLN A 7 39.18 22.40 10.25
CA GLN A 7 37.81 22.09 10.64
C GLN A 7 37.65 20.56 10.64
N PRO A 8 36.90 19.98 11.58
CA PRO A 8 36.76 18.52 11.69
C PRO A 8 35.97 18.00 10.48
N THR A 9 36.70 17.45 9.50
CA THR A 9 36.17 16.95 8.22
C THR A 9 35.16 15.80 8.39
N GLY A 10 35.24 15.07 9.51
CA GLY A 10 34.43 13.88 9.74
C GLY A 10 32.94 14.14 9.97
N GLU A 11 32.55 15.30 10.53
CA GLU A 11 31.12 15.62 10.73
C GLU A 11 30.42 15.95 9.41
N ASN A 12 31.12 16.62 8.48
CA ASN A 12 30.62 16.90 7.14
C ASN A 12 30.49 15.64 6.30
N GLU A 13 31.45 14.71 6.37
CA GLU A 13 31.34 13.43 5.64
C GLU A 13 30.18 12.57 6.13
N VAL A 14 29.91 12.53 7.44
CA VAL A 14 28.76 11.81 8.00
C VAL A 14 27.45 12.45 7.52
N LEU A 15 27.38 13.78 7.50
CA LEU A 15 26.21 14.51 7.03
C LEU A 15 25.99 14.30 5.52
N ASP A 16 27.03 14.36 4.71
CA ASP A 16 26.96 14.14 3.25
C ASP A 16 26.52 12.71 2.92
N ASN A 17 27.05 11.72 3.65
CA ASN A 17 26.61 10.34 3.53
C ASN A 17 25.12 10.19 3.91
N ALA A 18 24.67 10.84 4.99
CA ALA A 18 23.27 10.82 5.38
C ALA A 18 22.36 11.47 4.32
N ILE A 19 22.76 12.62 3.75
CA ILE A 19 22.03 13.29 2.67
C ILE A 19 21.93 12.38 1.45
N GLN A 20 23.01 11.69 1.08
CA GLN A 20 23.01 10.78 -0.07
C GLN A 20 22.08 9.58 0.16
N VAL A 21 22.07 9.01 1.36
CA VAL A 21 21.12 7.95 1.75
C VAL A 21 19.68 8.45 1.66
N VAL A 22 19.38 9.64 2.18
CA VAL A 22 18.04 10.24 2.11
C VAL A 22 17.61 10.48 0.66
N ARG A 23 18.50 11.00 -0.20
CA ARG A 23 18.22 11.18 -1.63
C ARG A 23 17.86 9.87 -2.31
N GLU A 24 18.59 8.81 -2.02
CA GLU A 24 18.30 7.48 -2.58
C GLU A 24 17.00 6.87 -2.03
N ILE A 25 16.64 7.16 -0.79
CA ILE A 25 15.33 6.79 -0.22
C ILE A 25 14.19 7.52 -0.93
N LEU A 26 14.32 8.83 -1.15
CA LEU A 26 13.29 9.64 -1.81
C LEU A 26 13.04 9.22 -3.26
N LYS A 27 14.05 8.68 -3.95
CA LYS A 27 13.91 8.09 -5.29
C LYS A 27 13.19 6.74 -5.29
N ARG A 28 12.87 6.18 -4.12
CA ARG A 28 12.28 4.85 -3.96
C ARG A 28 10.96 4.98 -3.19
N PRO A 29 9.84 5.29 -3.87
CA PRO A 29 8.57 5.61 -3.20
C PRO A 29 8.12 4.55 -2.19
N ARG A 30 8.26 3.26 -2.54
CA ARG A 30 7.93 2.15 -1.64
C ARG A 30 8.81 2.09 -0.39
N LEU A 31 10.10 2.43 -0.51
CA LEU A 31 11.00 2.51 0.64
C LEU A 31 10.69 3.75 1.50
N SER A 32 10.48 4.89 0.85
CA SER A 32 10.05 6.12 1.51
C SER A 32 8.78 5.90 2.33
N ASP A 33 7.76 5.27 1.78
CA ASP A 33 6.52 4.98 2.52
C ASP A 33 6.71 3.97 3.66
N ALA A 34 7.66 3.03 3.55
CA ALA A 34 7.90 1.99 4.55
C ALA A 34 8.70 2.45 5.78
N ILE A 35 9.54 3.48 5.65
CA ILE A 35 10.36 3.98 6.77
C ILE A 35 9.56 4.81 7.78
N PHE A 36 8.35 5.24 7.41
CA PHE A 36 7.46 5.93 8.34
C PHE A 36 6.80 4.93 9.28
N SER A 37 6.76 5.30 10.56
CA SER A 37 6.01 4.59 11.58
C SER A 37 4.50 4.74 11.35
N ARG A 38 3.73 4.05 12.18
CA ARG A 38 2.26 4.17 12.18
C ARG A 38 1.82 5.62 12.35
N ASP A 39 2.54 6.43 13.10
CA ASP A 39 2.14 7.80 13.43
C ASP A 39 2.68 8.84 12.45
N GLY A 40 3.40 8.39 11.41
CA GLY A 40 3.96 9.26 10.38
C GLY A 40 5.37 9.78 10.69
N ASP A 41 5.95 9.38 11.82
CA ASP A 41 7.33 9.72 12.20
C ASP A 41 8.32 8.65 11.75
N ILE A 42 9.56 9.03 11.44
CA ILE A 42 10.64 8.06 11.22
C ILE A 42 11.20 7.65 12.59
N THR A 43 11.07 6.37 12.92
CA THR A 43 11.51 5.79 14.19
C THR A 43 12.55 4.70 13.94
N ARG A 44 13.32 4.35 14.98
CA ARG A 44 14.26 3.22 14.90
C ARG A 44 13.56 1.91 14.51
N ASP A 45 12.36 1.68 15.03
CA ASP A 45 11.60 0.46 14.76
C ASP A 45 11.03 0.46 13.35
N SER A 46 10.50 1.59 12.84
CA SER A 46 10.03 1.68 11.46
C SER A 46 11.16 1.49 10.45
N LEU A 47 12.35 2.02 10.73
CA LEU A 47 13.56 1.75 9.92
C LEU A 47 13.95 0.26 9.96
N ARG A 48 13.91 -0.37 11.13
CA ARG A 48 14.22 -1.80 11.28
C ARG A 48 13.21 -2.68 10.53
N THR A 49 11.93 -2.37 10.64
CA THR A 49 10.87 -3.07 9.91
C THR A 49 11.03 -2.87 8.41
N ALA A 50 11.28 -1.65 7.93
CA ALA A 50 11.53 -1.37 6.52
C ALA A 50 12.72 -2.19 6.00
N ALA A 51 13.83 -2.24 6.73
CA ALA A 51 15.01 -3.01 6.37
C ALA A 51 14.77 -4.53 6.33
N GLN A 52 13.90 -5.07 7.19
CA GLN A 52 13.57 -6.49 7.23
C GLN A 52 12.55 -6.91 6.16
N THR A 53 11.62 -6.03 5.82
CA THR A 53 10.49 -6.32 4.92
C THR A 53 10.79 -6.00 3.47
N LEU A 54 11.69 -5.06 3.21
CA LEU A 54 12.18 -4.72 1.89
C LEU A 54 13.50 -5.46 1.62
N GLN A 55 13.45 -6.79 1.64
CA GLN A 55 14.59 -7.62 1.24
C GLN A 55 14.75 -7.57 -0.29
N GLY A 56 15.84 -6.96 -0.75
CA GLY A 56 16.16 -6.78 -2.17
C GLY A 56 16.24 -5.32 -2.58
N ASN A 57 16.81 -5.07 -3.76
CA ASN A 57 16.92 -3.71 -4.28
C ASN A 57 15.53 -3.22 -4.69
N SER A 58 14.89 -2.40 -3.84
CA SER A 58 13.70 -1.59 -4.18
C SER A 58 14.02 -0.49 -5.22
N SER A 59 15.00 -0.74 -6.09
CA SER A 59 15.37 0.16 -7.16
C SER A 59 14.29 0.11 -8.23
N PRO A 60 13.72 1.26 -8.64
CA PRO A 60 12.74 1.32 -9.74
C PRO A 60 13.26 0.76 -11.07
N SER A 61 14.58 0.59 -11.21
CA SER A 61 15.25 0.10 -12.41
C SER A 61 15.33 -1.43 -12.52
N VAL A 62 14.93 -2.17 -11.49
CA VAL A 62 14.96 -3.65 -11.51
C VAL A 62 13.63 -4.17 -12.00
N PHE A 63 13.66 -5.09 -12.98
CA PHE A 63 12.46 -5.75 -13.48
C PHE A 63 11.73 -6.49 -12.35
N SER A 64 10.41 -6.29 -12.26
CA SER A 64 9.53 -7.02 -11.36
C SER A 64 8.23 -7.33 -12.07
N GLN A 65 7.66 -8.49 -11.78
CA GLN A 65 6.30 -8.86 -12.22
C GLN A 65 5.23 -8.08 -11.46
N ASP A 66 5.54 -7.57 -10.27
CA ASP A 66 4.61 -6.74 -9.50
C ASP A 66 4.55 -5.33 -10.12
N PRO A 67 3.40 -4.90 -10.69
CA PRO A 67 3.27 -3.58 -11.30
C PRO A 67 3.44 -2.45 -10.29
N PHE A 68 3.31 -2.74 -8.99
CA PHE A 68 3.45 -1.77 -7.91
C PHE A 68 4.86 -1.76 -7.30
N HIS A 69 5.83 -2.56 -7.77
CA HIS A 69 7.14 -2.67 -7.12
C HIS A 69 7.87 -1.33 -6.93
N ALA A 70 7.74 -0.42 -7.92
CA ALA A 70 8.30 0.93 -7.91
C ALA A 70 7.29 2.01 -7.48
N GLN A 71 6.06 1.62 -7.16
CA GLN A 71 4.95 2.53 -6.89
C GLN A 71 4.77 2.82 -5.40
N SER A 72 4.25 4.01 -5.08
CA SER A 72 3.92 4.43 -3.72
C SER A 72 2.66 3.73 -3.19
N ASN A 73 2.46 3.81 -1.87
CA ASN A 73 1.24 3.36 -1.21
C ASN A 73 0.01 4.09 -1.76
N ALA A 74 0.13 5.38 -2.10
CA ALA A 74 -0.97 6.14 -2.70
C ALA A 74 -1.43 5.55 -4.04
N GLN A 75 -0.49 5.11 -4.88
CA GLN A 75 -0.81 4.47 -6.16
C GLN A 75 -1.48 3.10 -5.97
N VAL A 76 -1.03 2.32 -4.98
CA VAL A 76 -1.70 1.05 -4.62
C VAL A 76 -3.12 1.29 -4.12
N VAL A 77 -3.32 2.28 -3.25
CA VAL A 77 -4.65 2.64 -2.74
C VAL A 77 -5.55 3.15 -3.85
N GLN A 78 -5.03 3.93 -4.80
CA GLN A 78 -5.76 4.36 -5.99
C GLN A 78 -6.17 3.17 -6.87
N ALA A 79 -5.31 2.16 -7.03
CA ALA A 79 -5.67 0.94 -7.75
C ALA A 79 -6.78 0.15 -7.02
N LEU A 80 -6.75 0.09 -5.68
CA LEU A 80 -7.85 -0.50 -4.92
C LEU A 80 -9.16 0.29 -5.11
N GLN A 81 -9.09 1.62 -5.16
CA GLN A 81 -10.26 2.46 -5.43
C GLN A 81 -10.86 2.21 -6.82
N SER A 82 -10.04 2.05 -7.86
CA SER A 82 -10.54 1.79 -9.22
C SER A 82 -11.20 0.41 -9.36
N GLN A 83 -10.77 -0.56 -8.54
CA GLN A 83 -11.32 -1.93 -8.51
C GLN A 83 -12.45 -2.11 -7.50
N PHE A 84 -12.79 -1.08 -6.74
CA PHE A 84 -13.69 -1.20 -5.60
C PHE A 84 -15.06 -1.77 -5.99
N ALA A 85 -15.59 -1.35 -7.15
CA ALA A 85 -16.87 -1.86 -7.67
C ALA A 85 -16.87 -3.38 -7.90
N HIS A 86 -15.75 -3.96 -8.31
CA HIS A 86 -15.61 -5.40 -8.56
C HIS A 86 -15.32 -6.19 -7.28
N LEU A 87 -14.65 -5.57 -6.32
CA LEU A 87 -14.19 -6.23 -5.09
C LEU A 87 -15.15 -6.08 -3.92
N ARG A 88 -16.08 -5.11 -3.94
CA ARG A 88 -17.01 -4.86 -2.85
C ARG A 88 -17.98 -6.02 -2.60
N ASP A 89 -18.59 -5.97 -1.44
CA ASP A 89 -19.80 -6.71 -1.11
C ASP A 89 -20.99 -5.76 -1.22
N GLU A 90 -21.84 -5.96 -2.24
CA GLU A 90 -23.00 -5.10 -2.50
C GLU A 90 -24.05 -5.19 -1.38
N THR A 91 -24.13 -6.34 -0.68
CA THR A 91 -25.06 -6.51 0.44
C THR A 91 -24.69 -5.63 1.63
N MET A 92 -23.44 -5.17 1.66
CA MET A 92 -22.88 -4.34 2.72
C MET A 92 -22.94 -2.84 2.40
N ASP A 93 -23.38 -2.45 1.21
CA ASP A 93 -23.52 -1.03 0.85
C ASP A 93 -24.55 -0.34 1.74
N ARG A 94 -24.24 0.89 2.16
CA ARG A 94 -25.13 1.71 2.97
C ARG A 94 -25.18 3.12 2.40
N THR A 95 -26.36 3.72 2.41
CA THR A 95 -26.51 5.15 2.10
C THR A 95 -26.73 5.89 3.41
N TYR A 96 -25.91 6.90 3.69
CA TYR A 96 -26.01 7.72 4.89
C TYR A 96 -25.82 9.19 4.53
N LEU A 97 -26.74 10.07 4.91
CA LEU A 97 -26.70 11.50 4.60
C LEU A 97 -26.37 11.79 3.12
N PHE A 98 -27.01 11.06 2.21
CA PHE A 98 -26.80 11.14 0.75
C PHE A 98 -25.41 10.68 0.25
N GLU A 99 -24.53 10.19 1.12
CA GLU A 99 -23.28 9.53 0.74
C GLU A 99 -23.45 8.02 0.64
N THR A 100 -22.90 7.43 -0.42
CA THR A 100 -22.82 5.97 -0.59
C THR A 100 -21.55 5.43 0.04
N HIS A 101 -21.74 4.55 1.02
CA HIS A 101 -20.69 3.80 1.70
C HIS A 101 -20.65 2.38 1.14
N GLN A 102 -19.53 2.03 0.52
CA GLN A 102 -19.30 0.72 -0.05
C GLN A 102 -18.18 0.06 0.75
N TYR A 103 -18.23 -1.27 0.86
CA TYR A 103 -17.32 -2.02 1.72
C TYR A 103 -16.68 -3.20 0.98
N VAL A 104 -15.39 -3.38 1.20
CA VAL A 104 -14.61 -4.56 0.78
C VAL A 104 -14.12 -5.27 2.03
N GLU A 105 -14.31 -6.58 2.07
CA GLU A 105 -13.80 -7.39 3.18
C GLU A 105 -12.30 -7.64 3.03
N ILE A 106 -11.54 -7.51 4.12
CA ILE A 106 -10.11 -7.82 4.14
C ILE A 106 -9.88 -9.32 3.87
N ALA A 107 -10.79 -10.19 4.32
CA ALA A 107 -10.74 -11.62 4.01
C ALA A 107 -10.88 -11.88 2.50
N LYS A 108 -11.78 -11.15 1.81
CA LYS A 108 -11.89 -11.20 0.34
C LYS A 108 -10.58 -10.78 -0.32
N LEU A 109 -9.90 -9.73 0.15
CA LEU A 109 -8.57 -9.37 -0.36
C LEU A 109 -7.53 -10.48 -0.14
N ARG A 110 -7.56 -11.17 1.01
CA ARG A 110 -6.69 -12.33 1.25
C ARG A 110 -6.95 -13.45 0.25
N SER A 111 -8.21 -13.70 -0.10
CA SER A 111 -8.60 -14.67 -1.12
C SER A 111 -8.13 -14.25 -2.51
N VAL A 112 -8.35 -12.99 -2.89
CA VAL A 112 -7.91 -12.44 -4.20
C VAL A 112 -6.40 -12.57 -4.37
N MET A 113 -5.63 -12.33 -3.31
CA MET A 113 -4.17 -12.47 -3.34
C MET A 113 -3.69 -13.90 -3.61
N GLN A 114 -4.50 -14.93 -3.30
CA GLN A 114 -4.17 -16.32 -3.62
C GLN A 114 -4.36 -16.67 -5.11
N ASP A 115 -4.85 -15.72 -5.92
CA ASP A 115 -5.16 -15.91 -7.34
C ASP A 115 -5.98 -17.19 -7.61
N PRO A 116 -7.20 -17.29 -7.03
CA PRO A 116 -8.05 -18.45 -7.25
C PRO A 116 -8.49 -18.51 -8.71
N TYR A 117 -8.68 -19.74 -9.20
CA TYR A 117 -9.30 -19.96 -10.51
C TYR A 117 -10.82 -19.72 -10.45
N GLU A 118 -11.37 -19.27 -11.57
CA GLU A 118 -12.81 -19.24 -11.79
C GLU A 118 -13.33 -20.67 -11.75
N VAL A 119 -14.43 -20.91 -11.02
CA VAL A 119 -15.07 -22.22 -10.91
C VAL A 119 -16.49 -22.15 -11.47
N ASP A 120 -16.93 -23.25 -12.08
CA ASP A 120 -18.30 -23.40 -12.56
C ASP A 120 -19.29 -23.68 -11.41
N GLN A 121 -20.56 -23.88 -11.76
CA GLN A 121 -21.63 -24.21 -10.80
C GLN A 121 -21.41 -25.52 -10.02
N HIS A 122 -20.49 -26.39 -10.46
CA HIS A 122 -20.12 -27.63 -9.80
C HIS A 122 -18.79 -27.54 -9.05
N GLY A 123 -18.15 -26.36 -9.04
CA GLY A 123 -16.85 -26.14 -8.42
C GLY A 123 -15.65 -26.57 -9.26
N ALA A 124 -15.84 -26.93 -10.53
CA ALA A 124 -14.75 -27.30 -11.42
C ALA A 124 -14.09 -26.04 -12.04
N PRO A 125 -12.76 -26.00 -12.18
CA PRO A 125 -12.09 -24.84 -12.80
C PRO A 125 -12.56 -24.61 -14.23
N VAL A 126 -12.94 -23.36 -14.54
CA VAL A 126 -13.28 -22.93 -15.89
C VAL A 126 -12.00 -22.81 -16.71
N LEU A 127 -11.95 -23.48 -17.86
CA LEU A 127 -10.78 -23.46 -18.74
C LEU A 127 -10.88 -22.32 -19.75
N ASP A 128 -9.76 -21.66 -20.00
CA ASP A 128 -9.61 -20.72 -21.11
C ASP A 128 -9.55 -21.49 -22.43
N THR A 129 -10.48 -21.20 -23.35
CA THR A 129 -10.62 -21.91 -24.63
C THR A 129 -9.43 -21.75 -25.57
N SER A 130 -8.60 -20.73 -25.38
CA SER A 130 -7.42 -20.46 -26.21
C SER A 130 -6.15 -21.18 -25.72
N THR A 131 -6.02 -21.40 -24.41
CA THR A 131 -4.82 -22.01 -23.81
C THR A 131 -5.05 -23.41 -23.23
N GLY A 132 -6.31 -23.76 -22.92
CA GLY A 132 -6.67 -24.97 -22.17
C GLY A 132 -6.35 -24.92 -20.68
N MET A 133 -5.85 -23.79 -20.17
CA MET A 133 -5.47 -23.61 -18.77
C MET A 133 -6.65 -23.10 -17.93
N PRO A 134 -6.69 -23.37 -16.62
CA PRO A 134 -7.66 -22.75 -15.71
C PRO A 134 -7.60 -21.22 -15.79
N ARG A 135 -8.75 -20.58 -15.92
CA ARG A 135 -8.88 -19.12 -15.97
C ARG A 135 -8.83 -18.55 -14.56
N SER A 136 -8.04 -17.50 -14.33
CA SER A 136 -8.05 -16.76 -13.06
C SER A 136 -9.40 -16.09 -12.82
N GLN A 137 -9.88 -16.15 -11.58
CA GLN A 137 -11.12 -15.48 -11.15
C GLN A 137 -10.98 -13.95 -11.16
N TYR A 138 -9.76 -13.47 -10.92
CA TYR A 138 -9.45 -12.05 -10.82
C TYR A 138 -8.38 -11.67 -11.82
N SER A 139 -8.35 -10.38 -12.20
CA SER A 139 -7.25 -9.87 -13.01
C SER A 139 -5.95 -9.87 -12.21
N GLU A 140 -4.82 -10.03 -12.91
CA GLU A 140 -3.48 -9.94 -12.31
C GLU A 140 -3.28 -8.62 -11.52
N LEU A 141 -3.81 -7.51 -12.05
CA LEU A 141 -3.80 -6.22 -11.35
C LEU A 141 -4.53 -6.28 -10.00
N SER A 142 -5.65 -7.02 -9.91
CA SER A 142 -6.39 -7.19 -8.65
C SER A 142 -5.62 -8.02 -7.64
N VAL A 143 -4.98 -9.10 -8.10
CA VAL A 143 -4.12 -9.95 -7.28
C VAL A 143 -2.98 -9.13 -6.68
N TYR A 144 -2.23 -8.37 -7.51
CA TYR A 144 -1.13 -7.54 -7.01
C TYR A 144 -1.58 -6.35 -6.17
N THR A 145 -2.76 -5.78 -6.45
CA THR A 145 -3.34 -4.73 -5.60
C THR A 145 -3.62 -5.29 -4.21
N ALA A 146 -4.32 -6.42 -4.12
CA ALA A 146 -4.61 -7.08 -2.85
C ALA A 146 -3.33 -7.47 -2.10
N LYS A 147 -2.34 -8.04 -2.82
CA LYS A 147 -1.03 -8.36 -2.28
C LYS A 147 -0.35 -7.15 -1.66
N ASN A 148 -0.27 -6.05 -2.39
CA ASN A 148 0.40 -4.84 -1.90
C ASN A 148 -0.38 -4.17 -0.75
N ILE A 149 -1.71 -4.24 -0.72
CA ILE A 149 -2.50 -3.74 0.41
C ILE A 149 -2.20 -4.53 1.69
N LEU A 150 -2.06 -5.86 1.57
CA LEU A 150 -1.88 -6.76 2.71
C LEU A 150 -0.42 -6.85 3.20
N ASP A 151 0.53 -6.91 2.27
CA ASP A 151 1.94 -7.23 2.58
C ASP A 151 2.80 -6.00 2.82
N ARG A 152 2.37 -4.81 2.37
CA ARG A 152 3.19 -3.60 2.57
C ARG A 152 3.22 -3.20 4.04
N PRO A 153 4.42 -2.88 4.57
CA PRO A 153 4.58 -2.50 5.98
C PRO A 153 3.63 -1.35 6.37
N GLY A 154 2.77 -1.61 7.35
CA GLY A 154 1.90 -0.59 7.94
C GLY A 154 0.74 -0.10 7.06
N LEU A 155 0.66 -0.48 5.77
CA LEU A 155 -0.36 0.03 4.86
C LEU A 155 -1.77 -0.40 5.30
N LEU A 156 -2.02 -1.70 5.46
CA LEU A 156 -3.33 -2.19 5.93
C LEU A 156 -3.75 -1.55 7.26
N SER A 157 -2.84 -1.50 8.24
CA SER A 157 -3.13 -0.88 9.54
C SER A 157 -3.42 0.62 9.45
N SER A 158 -2.80 1.32 8.50
CA SER A 158 -3.08 2.74 8.26
C SER A 158 -4.45 2.94 7.61
N LEU A 159 -4.85 2.06 6.67
CA LEU A 159 -6.19 2.06 6.07
C LEU A 159 -7.28 1.76 7.11
N GLN A 160 -7.05 0.77 7.98
CA GLN A 160 -7.96 0.43 9.06
C GLN A 160 -8.17 1.60 10.05
N ARG A 161 -7.10 2.35 10.37
CA ARG A 161 -7.23 3.56 11.21
C ARG A 161 -7.99 4.69 10.53
N ALA A 162 -7.78 4.92 9.24
CA ALA A 162 -8.55 5.90 8.48
C ALA A 162 -10.06 5.58 8.46
N ASN A 163 -10.42 4.31 8.67
CA ASN A 163 -11.81 3.84 8.77
C ASN A 163 -12.45 4.10 10.15
N GLY A 164 -11.67 4.40 11.21
CA GLY A 164 -12.18 4.59 12.58
C GLY A 164 -12.41 6.04 13.00
N THR A 165 -11.80 7.01 12.31
CA THR A 165 -11.85 8.44 12.68
C THR A 165 -13.03 9.15 12.03
N ARG A 166 -14.25 8.97 12.56
CA ARG A 166 -15.42 9.79 12.16
C ARG A 166 -16.32 10.10 13.36
N LEU A 167 -16.66 11.38 13.52
CA LEU A 167 -17.71 11.87 14.44
C LEU A 167 -19.13 11.59 13.90
N PHE A 168 -19.28 11.46 12.57
CA PHE A 168 -20.54 11.22 11.88
C PHE A 168 -20.34 10.17 10.77
N GLY A 169 -21.30 9.25 10.63
CA GLY A 169 -21.27 8.16 9.66
C GLY A 169 -21.62 6.79 10.25
N PRO A 170 -21.79 5.75 9.42
CA PRO A 170 -21.97 4.39 9.89
C PRO A 170 -20.78 3.93 10.74
N PRO A 171 -21.03 3.09 11.78
CA PRO A 171 -19.99 2.65 12.70
C PRO A 171 -18.87 1.92 11.98
N HIS A 172 -17.68 1.97 12.58
CA HIS A 172 -16.53 1.19 12.14
C HIS A 172 -16.91 -0.29 12.08
N LYS A 173 -16.50 -0.96 10.99
CA LYS A 173 -16.65 -2.41 10.83
C LYS A 173 -15.28 -3.05 10.78
N ASP A 174 -14.95 -3.78 11.84
CA ASP A 174 -13.72 -4.57 11.92
C ASP A 174 -13.67 -5.59 10.78
N GLY A 175 -12.52 -5.72 10.12
CA GLY A 175 -12.35 -6.62 8.98
C GLY A 175 -12.77 -6.02 7.63
N TRP A 176 -13.22 -4.77 7.58
CA TRP A 176 -13.68 -4.12 6.35
C TRP A 176 -12.91 -2.84 6.03
N LEU A 177 -12.72 -2.59 4.73
CA LEU A 177 -12.26 -1.31 4.18
C LEU A 177 -13.45 -0.63 3.48
N SER A 178 -13.65 0.67 3.76
CA SER A 178 -14.71 1.45 3.10
C SER A 178 -14.13 2.38 2.03
N ASN A 179 -14.86 2.63 0.95
CA ASN A 179 -14.48 3.62 -0.07
C ASN A 179 -14.13 4.98 0.55
N LYS A 180 -14.93 5.43 1.53
CA LYS A 180 -14.70 6.68 2.28
C LYS A 180 -13.46 6.66 3.15
N SER A 181 -13.08 5.51 3.71
CA SER A 181 -11.81 5.40 4.44
C SER A 181 -10.59 5.50 3.51
N LEU A 182 -10.69 4.98 2.29
CA LEU A 182 -9.62 5.08 1.29
C LEU A 182 -9.44 6.53 0.81
N GLU A 183 -10.54 7.24 0.55
CA GLU A 183 -10.53 8.68 0.22
C GLU A 183 -9.83 9.48 1.32
N ARG A 184 -10.27 9.33 2.58
CA ARG A 184 -9.67 10.01 3.73
C ARG A 184 -8.19 9.68 3.91
N TRP A 185 -7.83 8.41 3.79
CA TRP A 185 -6.42 8.00 3.93
C TRP A 185 -5.54 8.72 2.92
N ARG A 186 -6.01 8.88 1.68
CA ARG A 186 -5.27 9.63 0.65
C ARG A 186 -5.15 11.11 0.98
N GLU A 187 -6.23 11.75 1.43
CA GLU A 187 -6.18 13.15 1.89
C GLU A 187 -5.16 13.34 3.03
N GLN A 188 -5.09 12.39 3.96
CA GLN A 188 -4.12 12.41 5.06
C GLN A 188 -2.68 12.17 4.57
N ASP A 189 -2.47 11.26 3.61
CA ASP A 189 -1.16 11.00 3.00
C ASP A 189 -0.64 12.25 2.25
N ASP A 190 -1.50 12.88 1.46
CA ASP A 190 -1.18 14.10 0.69
C ASP A 190 -0.86 15.26 1.65
N ALA A 191 -1.68 15.46 2.68
CA ALA A 191 -1.45 16.51 3.69
C ALA A 191 -0.15 16.30 4.47
N ARG A 192 0.25 15.05 4.71
CA ARG A 192 1.53 14.72 5.35
C ARG A 192 2.71 15.00 4.44
N LYS A 193 2.60 14.64 3.16
CA LYS A 193 3.67 14.86 2.16
C LYS A 193 3.86 16.33 1.79
N ALA A 194 2.86 17.17 2.08
CA ALA A 194 2.92 18.62 1.90
C ALA A 194 3.54 19.40 3.09
N ARG A 195 3.81 18.73 4.23
CA ARG A 195 4.50 19.31 5.40
C ARG A 195 6.00 19.18 5.29
#